data_AF-A0A372FQ90-F1
#
_entry.id   AF-A0A372FQ90-F1
#
_cell.length_a   1.000
_cell.length_b   1.000
_cell.length_c   1.000
_cell.angle_alpha   90.00
_cell.angle_beta   90.00
_cell.angle_gamma   90.00
#
_symmetry.space_group_name_H-M   'P 1'
#
loop_
_entity.id
_entity.type
_entity.pdbx_description
1 polymer ?
#
loop_
_entity_poly.entity_id
_entity_poly.type
_entity_poly.pdbx_seq_one_letter_code
_entity_poly.pdbx_strand_id
1 'polypeptide(L)' 'MSTPTEKVIQRARRSGGTVAANAVMALFVVYFLLPFWWLLVAATKDNDGLFGSDPLWFADMQLLRNMRLLFAQDDGVYLR' A
#
# COMPACT_ATOMS: atom_id res chain seq x y z
N MET A 1 1.82 -15.90 -49.44
CA MET A 1 0.44 -16.20 -49.02
C MET A 1 0.53 -16.92 -47.67
N SER A 2 0.38 -16.21 -46.55
CA SER A 2 0.58 -16.75 -45.19
C SER A 2 -0.68 -17.48 -44.70
N THR A 3 -0.53 -18.73 -44.28
CA THR A 3 -1.60 -19.67 -43.90
C THR A 3 -2.35 -19.18 -42.65
N PRO A 4 -3.70 -19.27 -42.57
CA PRO A 4 -4.50 -18.75 -41.44
C PRO A 4 -4.09 -19.28 -40.05
N THR A 5 -3.51 -20.48 -40.00
CA THR A 5 -3.12 -21.19 -38.76
C THR A 5 -2.02 -20.47 -37.96
N GLU A 6 -1.15 -19.73 -38.63
CA GLU A 6 0.00 -19.06 -38.00
C GLU A 6 -0.42 -17.88 -37.09
N LYS A 7 -1.49 -17.17 -37.49
CA LYS A 7 -1.99 -15.99 -36.76
C LYS A 7 -2.67 -16.36 -35.43
N VAL A 8 -3.27 -17.55 -35.34
CA VAL A 8 -3.99 -18.02 -34.14
C VAL A 8 -3.00 -18.36 -33.01
N ILE A 9 -1.93 -19.09 -33.34
CA ILE A 9 -0.87 -19.45 -32.39
C ILE A 9 -0.15 -18.19 -31.88
N GLN A 10 0.08 -17.22 -32.77
CA GLN A 10 0.73 -15.95 -32.42
C GLN A 10 -0.12 -15.08 -31.47
N ARG A 11 -1.45 -15.08 -31.62
CA ARG A 11 -2.38 -14.35 -30.71
C ARG A 11 -2.43 -14.97 -29.32
N ALA A 12 -2.49 -16.30 -29.22
CA ALA A 12 -2.52 -17.01 -27.93
C ALA A 12 -1.23 -16.82 -27.13
N ARG A 13 -0.06 -16.78 -27.80
CA ARG A 13 1.23 -16.51 -27.15
C ARG A 13 1.37 -15.05 -26.68
N ARG A 14 0.74 -14.09 -27.38
CA ARG A 14 0.70 -12.68 -26.96
C ARG A 14 -0.21 -12.45 -25.75
N SER A 15 -1.35 -13.13 -25.64
CA SER A 15 -2.28 -12.92 -24.52
C SER A 15 -1.73 -13.42 -23.18
N GLY A 16 -1.08 -14.58 -23.16
CA GLY A 16 -0.46 -15.12 -21.93
C GLY A 16 0.67 -14.23 -21.40
N GLY A 17 1.47 -13.65 -22.30
CA GLY A 17 2.53 -12.70 -21.94
C GLY A 17 1.98 -11.41 -21.30
N THR A 18 0.86 -10.88 -21.81
CA THR A 18 0.22 -9.68 -21.25
C THR A 18 -0.34 -9.93 -19.85
N VAL A 19 -0.94 -11.09 -19.58
CA VAL A 19 -1.49 -11.41 -18.24
C VAL A 19 -0.37 -11.51 -17.20
N ALA A 20 0.72 -12.19 -17.53
CA ALA A 20 1.89 -12.26 -16.66
C ALA A 20 2.51 -10.88 -16.40
N ALA A 21 2.67 -10.06 -17.45
CA ALA A 21 3.17 -8.70 -17.32
C ALA A 21 2.26 -7.82 -16.43
N ASN A 22 0.94 -7.92 -16.59
CA ASN A 22 -0.02 -7.18 -15.77
C ASN A 22 0.02 -7.63 -14.30
N ALA A 23 0.17 -8.93 -14.02
CA ALA A 23 0.29 -9.44 -12.66
C ALA A 23 1.56 -8.93 -11.97
N VAL A 24 2.69 -8.93 -12.69
CA VAL A 24 3.95 -8.36 -12.20
C VAL A 24 3.82 -6.85 -11.95
N MET A 25 3.18 -6.11 -12.86
CA MET A 25 2.91 -4.69 -12.67
C MET A 25 2.03 -4.44 -11.43
N ALA A 26 0.96 -5.22 -11.24
CA ALA A 26 0.10 -5.12 -10.07
C ALA A 26 0.86 -5.39 -8.77
N LEU A 27 1.77 -6.37 -8.76
CA LEU A 27 2.64 -6.64 -7.62
C LEU A 27 3.52 -5.42 -7.29
N PHE A 28 4.10 -4.77 -8.30
CA PHE A 28 4.88 -3.54 -8.09
C PHE A 28 4.02 -2.40 -7.55
N VAL A 29 2.79 -2.24 -8.04
CA VAL A 29 1.85 -1.23 -7.52
C VAL A 29 1.55 -1.49 -6.05
N VAL A 30 1.20 -2.73 -5.68
CA VAL A 30 0.91 -3.10 -4.28
C VAL A 30 2.13 -2.87 -3.40
N TYR A 31 3.31 -3.30 -3.84
CA TYR A 31 4.57 -3.08 -3.13
C TYR A 31 4.84 -1.58 -2.91
N PHE A 32 4.61 -0.76 -3.92
CA PHE A 32 4.82 0.68 -3.84
C PHE A 32 3.81 1.37 -2.91
N LEU A 33 2.56 0.89 -2.88
CA LEU A 33 1.51 1.43 -2.02
C LEU A 33 1.59 0.93 -0.57
N LEU A 34 2.20 -0.23 -0.34
CA LEU A 34 2.36 -0.83 0.99
C LEU A 34 2.92 0.13 2.06
N PRO A 35 4.04 0.86 1.84
CA PRO A 35 4.58 1.78 2.85
C PRO A 35 3.65 2.97 3.12
N PHE A 36 2.93 3.46 2.11
CA PHE A 36 1.95 4.54 2.29
C PHE A 36 0.74 4.06 3.08
N TRP A 37 0.23 2.87 2.76
CA TRP A 37 -0.86 2.25 3.50
C TRP A 37 -0.50 2.07 4.97
N TRP A 38 0.70 1.54 5.23
CA TRP A 38 1.23 1.42 6.58
C TRP A 38 1.28 2.76 7.31
N LEU A 39 1.78 3.82 6.65
CA LEU A 39 1.87 5.16 7.26
C LEU A 39 0.48 5.71 7.66
N LEU A 40 -0.53 5.52 6.80
CA LEU A 40 -1.90 5.95 7.08
C LEU A 40 -2.49 5.21 8.28
N VAL A 41 -2.29 3.89 8.36
CA VAL A 41 -2.73 3.06 9.49
C VAL A 41 -1.97 3.42 10.76
N ALA A 42 -0.65 3.58 10.68
CA ALA A 42 0.21 3.94 11.80
C ALA A 42 -0.19 5.29 12.41
N ALA A 43 -0.54 6.28 11.57
CA ALA A 43 -1.00 7.59 12.03
C ALA A 43 -2.28 7.53 12.87
N THR A 44 -3.07 6.45 12.78
CA THR A 44 -4.29 6.29 13.59
C THR A 44 -4.04 5.64 14.95
N LYS A 45 -2.87 5.04 15.16
CA LYS A 45 -2.51 4.27 16.37
C LYS A 45 -1.67 5.10 17.34
N ASP A 46 -1.74 4.75 18.63
CA ASP A 46 -0.84 5.23 19.67
C ASP A 46 0.48 4.42 19.71
N ASN A 47 1.43 4.83 20.57
CA ASN A 47 2.74 4.17 20.67
C ASN A 47 2.63 2.68 20.99
N ASP A 48 1.73 2.29 21.90
CA ASP A 48 1.49 0.88 22.23
C ASP A 48 0.89 0.13 21.04
N GLY A 49 -0.05 0.75 20.31
CA GLY A 49 -0.63 0.19 19.10
C GLY A 49 0.36 0.04 17.94
N LEU A 50 1.35 0.93 17.81
CA LEU A 50 2.38 0.84 16.76
C LEU A 50 3.25 -0.41 16.87
N PHE A 51 3.56 -0.86 18.09
CA PHE A 51 4.44 -2.01 18.34
C PHE A 51 3.71 -3.27 18.80
N GLY A 52 2.48 -3.14 19.32
CA GLY A 52 1.71 -4.25 19.90
C GLY A 52 0.56 -4.79 19.06
N SER A 53 0.31 -4.23 17.87
CA SER A 53 -0.84 -4.63 17.01
C SER A 53 -0.45 -4.83 15.55
N ASP A 54 -1.37 -5.38 14.73
CA ASP A 54 -1.13 -5.72 13.33
C ASP A 54 -0.64 -4.53 12.49
N PRO A 55 0.57 -4.56 11.90
CA PRO A 55 1.17 -3.38 11.25
C PRO A 55 0.34 -2.81 10.08
N LEU A 56 -0.34 -3.68 9.33
CA LEU A 56 -1.09 -3.29 8.12
C LEU A 56 -2.59 -3.14 8.35
N TRP A 57 -3.05 -3.29 9.59
CA TRP A 57 -4.46 -3.24 9.95
C TRP A 57 -4.71 -2.28 11.10
N PHE A 58 -5.93 -1.79 11.20
CA PHE A 58 -6.33 -0.88 12.27
C PHE A 58 -6.38 -1.60 13.62
N ALA A 59 -6.10 -0.84 14.68
CA ALA A 59 -6.22 -1.30 16.07
C ALA A 59 -7.20 -0.38 16.81
N ASP A 60 -6.68 0.51 17.67
CA ASP A 60 -7.50 1.47 18.42
C ASP A 60 -7.42 2.87 17.78
N MET A 61 -8.56 3.48 17.49
CA MET A 61 -8.66 4.76 16.79
C MET A 61 -8.46 5.94 17.76
N GLN A 62 -7.20 6.28 18.04
CA GLN A 62 -6.84 7.31 19.02
C GLN A 62 -6.33 8.63 18.41
N LEU A 63 -6.57 8.83 17.12
CA LEU A 63 -6.05 9.93 16.30
C LEU A 63 -6.18 11.32 16.96
N LEU A 64 -7.37 11.65 17.48
CA LEU A 64 -7.65 12.91 18.16
C LEU A 64 -6.89 13.08 19.49
N ARG A 65 -6.68 11.98 20.24
CA ARG A 65 -5.93 11.99 21.50
C ARG A 65 -4.44 12.16 21.23
N ASN A 66 -3.90 11.46 20.23
CA ASN A 66 -2.50 11.58 19.81
C ASN A 66 -2.18 12.99 19.30
N MET A 67 -3.03 13.60 18.49
CA MET A 67 -2.81 14.97 18.04
C MET A 67 -2.77 15.98 19.19
N ARG A 68 -3.66 15.86 20.20
CA ARG A 68 -3.63 16.73 21.39
C ARG A 68 -2.36 16.56 22.21
N LEU A 69 -1.88 15.33 22.38
CA LEU A 69 -0.62 15.07 23.10
C LEU A 69 0.60 15.59 22.33
N LEU A 70 0.64 15.38 21.01
CA LEU A 70 1.71 15.92 20.15
C LEU A 70 1.80 17.44 20.22
N PHE A 71 0.67 18.15 20.14
CA PHE A 71 0.67 19.62 20.22
C PHE A 71 0.87 20.17 21.63
N ALA A 72 0.70 19.36 22.67
CA ALA A 72 1.00 19.72 24.06
C ALA A 72 2.42 19.33 24.48
N GLN A 73 3.14 18.58 23.65
CA GLN A 73 4.51 18.15 23.92
C GLN A 73 5.46 19.34 24.00
N ASP A 74 6.31 19.36 25.03
CA ASP A 74 7.35 20.38 25.26
C ASP A 74 6.81 21.83 25.20
N ASP A 75 5.75 22.11 25.97
CA ASP A 75 5.06 23.41 26.01
C ASP A 75 4.56 23.90 24.63
N GLY A 76 4.26 22.97 23.72
CA GLY A 76 3.79 23.29 22.38
C GLY A 76 4.91 23.72 21.44
N VAL A 77 6.08 23.08 21.52
CA VAL A 77 7.23 23.37 20.65
C VAL A 77 6.90 23.32 19.15
N TYR A 78 5.91 22.51 18.77
CA TYR A 78 5.42 22.37 17.40
C TYR A 78 4.50 23.52 16.92
N LEU A 79 4.10 24.43 17.81
CA LEU A 79 3.25 25.59 17.52
C LEU A 79 4.00 26.93 17.56
N ARG A 80 5.31 26.90 17.86
CA ARG A 80 6.22 28.04 17.88
C ARG A 80 7.07 28.06 16.62
#